data_AF-A0A660SNS1-F1
#
_entry.id   AF-A0A660SNS1-F1
#
_cell.length_a   1.000
_cell.length_b   1.000
_cell.length_c   1.000
_cell.angle_alpha   90.00
_cell.angle_beta   90.00
_cell.angle_gamma   90.00
#
_symmetry.space_group_name_H-M   'P 1'
#
loop_
_entity.id
_entity.type
_entity.pdbx_description
1 polymer ?
#
loop_
_entity_poly.entity_id
_entity_poly.type
_entity_poly.pdbx_seq_one_letter_code
_entity_poly.pdbx_strand_id
1 'polypeptide(L)' 'PEGLHISGELPAVSLTVQGSQLTVEGSRPQDMTFYIDGSAIIGPGIYTLPLKMDIPQGLAVLQLLPREITIDVLEVTP' A
#
# COMPACT_ATOMS: atom_id res chain seq x y z
N PRO A 1 -14.02 -2.26 8.23
CA PRO A 1 -15.12 -2.67 9.12
C PRO A 1 -16.47 -2.38 8.46
N GLU A 2 -17.54 -3.10 8.80
CA GLU A 2 -18.88 -2.73 8.31
C GLU A 2 -19.21 -1.29 8.73
N GLY A 3 -19.72 -0.49 7.80
CA GLY A 3 -20.07 0.90 8.05
C GLY A 3 -18.93 1.91 8.05
N LEU A 4 -17.70 1.53 7.66
CA LEU A 4 -16.58 2.48 7.48
C LEU A 4 -16.09 2.51 6.03
N HIS A 5 -15.73 3.69 5.54
CA HIS A 5 -15.09 3.88 4.24
C HIS A 5 -13.89 4.83 4.32
N ILE A 6 -12.95 4.67 3.39
CA ILE A 6 -11.83 5.60 3.24
C ILE A 6 -12.31 6.76 2.37
N SER A 7 -12.05 7.98 2.82
CA SER A 7 -12.30 9.22 2.10
C SER A 7 -11.04 9.67 1.37
N GLY A 8 -11.22 10.25 0.18
CA GLY A 8 -10.15 10.82 -0.63
C GLY A 8 -9.41 9.83 -1.54
N GLU A 9 -8.39 10.34 -2.22
CA GLU A 9 -7.52 9.55 -3.09
C GLU A 9 -6.30 9.07 -2.31
N LEU A 10 -5.88 7.82 -2.56
CA LEU A 10 -4.63 7.31 -2.05
C LEU A 10 -3.47 7.89 -2.86
N PRO A 11 -2.34 8.25 -2.21
CA PRO A 11 -1.21 8.83 -2.91
C PRO A 11 -0.54 7.79 -3.83
N ALA A 12 0.12 8.28 -4.87
CA ALA A 12 0.94 7.43 -5.73
C ALA A 12 2.11 6.82 -4.95
N VAL A 13 2.45 5.56 -5.29
CA VAL A 13 3.55 4.82 -4.69
C VAL A 13 4.66 4.64 -5.72
N SER A 14 5.90 4.92 -5.30
CA SER A 14 7.11 4.66 -6.07
C SER A 14 7.95 3.60 -5.38
N LEU A 15 8.33 2.57 -6.13
CA LEU A 15 9.17 1.47 -5.69
C LEU A 15 10.41 1.39 -6.58
N THR A 16 11.60 1.39 -5.95
CA THR A 16 12.86 1.08 -6.62
C THR A 16 13.35 -0.29 -6.14
N VAL A 17 13.61 -1.18 -7.09
CA VAL A 17 14.07 -2.54 -6.82
C VAL A 17 15.40 -2.82 -7.51
N GLN A 18 16.10 -3.83 -7.01
CA GLN A 18 17.29 -4.40 -7.61
C GLN A 18 17.12 -5.92 -7.75
N GLY A 19 17.56 -6.49 -8.86
CA GLY A 19 17.50 -7.93 -9.10
C GLY A 19 18.33 -8.31 -10.32
N SER A 20 18.24 -9.59 -10.71
CA SER A 20 18.81 -10.02 -11.99
C SER A 20 18.09 -9.35 -13.15
N GLN A 21 18.77 -9.14 -14.29
CA GLN A 21 18.16 -8.54 -15.47
C GLN A 21 16.87 -9.27 -15.90
N LEU A 22 16.93 -10.61 -15.99
CA LEU A 22 15.79 -11.44 -16.35
C LEU A 22 14.62 -11.29 -15.36
N THR A 23 14.91 -11.18 -14.06
CA THR A 23 13.88 -10.98 -13.02
C THR A 23 13.23 -9.61 -13.16
N VAL A 24 14.02 -8.55 -13.34
CA VAL A 24 13.51 -7.17 -13.46
C VAL A 24 12.68 -7.00 -14.73
N GLU A 25 13.18 -7.47 -15.87
CA GLU A 25 12.47 -7.40 -17.16
C GLU A 25 11.22 -8.27 -17.20
N GLY A 26 11.24 -9.41 -16.49
CA GLY A 26 10.09 -10.31 -16.39
C GLY A 26 9.01 -9.84 -15.41
N SER A 27 9.33 -8.94 -14.48
CA SER A 27 8.40 -8.44 -13.47
C SER A 27 7.45 -7.41 -14.05
N ARG A 28 6.16 -7.52 -13.75
CA ARG A 28 5.14 -6.55 -14.17
C ARG A 28 4.58 -5.83 -12.94
N PRO A 29 4.07 -4.59 -13.08
CA PRO A 29 3.45 -3.87 -11.97
C PRO A 29 2.31 -4.63 -11.30
N GLN A 30 1.55 -5.41 -12.07
CA GLN A 30 0.46 -6.26 -11.57
C GLN A 30 0.92 -7.47 -10.73
N ASP A 31 2.20 -7.82 -10.76
CA ASP A 31 2.77 -8.85 -9.89
C ASP A 31 3.15 -8.30 -8.50
N MET A 32 2.94 -7.00 -8.28
CA MET A 32 3.28 -6.27 -7.07
C MET A 32 2.01 -5.72 -6.45
N THR A 33 1.78 -6.03 -5.17
CA THR A 33 0.63 -5.52 -4.43
C THR A 33 1.11 -4.63 -3.30
N PHE A 34 0.55 -3.43 -3.22
CA PHE A 34 0.75 -2.52 -2.09
C PHE A 34 -0.54 -2.42 -1.30
N TYR A 35 -0.43 -2.49 0.03
CA TYR A 35 -1.60 -2.48 0.89
C TYR A 35 -1.27 -1.92 2.27
N ILE A 36 -2.31 -1.47 2.96
CA ILE A 36 -2.26 -1.05 4.35
C ILE A 36 -3.13 -1.99 5.18
N ASP A 37 -2.74 -2.22 6.42
CA ASP A 37 -3.47 -3.08 7.34
C ASP A 37 -4.43 -2.24 8.18
N GLY A 38 -5.71 -2.27 7.81
CA GLY A 38 -6.78 -1.55 8.50
C GLY A 38 -7.43 -2.33 9.63
N SER A 39 -6.92 -3.51 10.02
CA SER A 39 -7.58 -4.38 11.00
C SER A 39 -7.73 -3.76 12.39
N ALA A 40 -6.86 -2.80 12.75
CA ALA A 40 -6.90 -2.07 14.02
C ALA A 40 -7.84 -0.86 14.01
N ILE A 41 -8.44 -0.50 12.86
CA ILE A 41 -9.35 0.64 12.74
C ILE A 41 -10.72 0.21 13.25
N ILE A 42 -11.20 0.86 14.31
CA ILE A 42 -12.47 0.53 14.97
C ILE A 42 -13.54 1.63 14.85
N GLY A 43 -13.19 2.78 14.27
CA GLY A 43 -14.11 3.91 14.11
C GLY A 43 -13.54 4.99 13.17
N PRO A 44 -14.32 6.05 12.91
CA PRO A 44 -13.90 7.13 12.05
C PRO A 44 -12.71 7.91 12.64
N GLY A 45 -11.89 8.49 11.76
CA GLY A 45 -10.71 9.27 12.14
C GLY A 45 -9.60 9.21 11.10
N ILE A 46 -8.54 9.98 11.37
CA ILE A 46 -7.34 10.02 10.52
C ILE A 46 -6.31 9.04 11.07
N TYR A 47 -5.84 8.14 10.21
CA TYR A 47 -4.87 7.10 10.56
C TYR A 47 -3.64 7.22 9.65
N THR A 48 -2.46 7.11 10.25
CA THR A 48 -1.21 6.95 9.49
C THR A 48 -0.74 5.51 9.66
N LEU A 49 -0.71 4.77 8.55
CA LEU A 49 -0.47 3.34 8.55
C LEU A 49 0.76 3.00 7.70
N PRO A 50 1.60 2.05 8.11
CA PRO A 50 2.73 1.62 7.32
C PRO A 50 2.26 0.94 6.02
N LEU A 51 2.88 1.35 4.92
CA LEU A 51 2.65 0.73 3.62
C LEU A 51 3.36 -0.63 3.59
N LYS A 52 2.58 -1.70 3.46
CA LYS A 52 3.06 -3.06 3.25
C LYS A 52 3.09 -3.36 1.76
N MET A 53 3.95 -4.30 1.37
CA MET A 53 4.04 -4.76 0.00
C MET A 53 4.18 -6.27 -0.07
N ASP A 54 3.66 -6.85 -1.14
CA ASP A 54 3.94 -8.20 -1.59
C ASP A 54 4.50 -8.12 -3.00
N ILE A 55 5.73 -8.61 -3.18
CA ILE A 55 6.47 -8.51 -4.43
C ILE A 55 7.13 -9.85 -4.78
N PRO A 56 7.41 -10.11 -6.06
CA PRO A 56 8.04 -11.35 -6.48
C PRO A 56 9.39 -11.61 -5.80
N GLN A 57 9.67 -12.89 -5.55
CA GLN A 57 10.98 -13.33 -5.07
C GLN A 57 12.09 -12.97 -6.06
N GLY A 58 13.29 -12.71 -5.54
CA GLY A 58 14.45 -12.34 -6.36
C GLY A 58 14.58 -10.85 -6.67
N LEU A 59 13.66 -10.02 -6.18
CA LEU A 59 13.79 -8.56 -6.14
C LEU A 59 14.12 -8.10 -4.72
N ALA A 60 15.17 -7.30 -4.58
CA ALA A 60 15.50 -6.57 -3.37
C ALA A 60 14.95 -5.14 -3.46
N VAL A 61 14.24 -4.70 -2.42
CA VAL A 61 13.70 -3.33 -2.35
C VAL A 61 14.81 -2.38 -1.93
N LEU A 62 15.14 -1.43 -2.79
CA LEU A 62 16.08 -0.36 -2.47
C LEU A 62 15.36 0.85 -1.85
N GLN A 63 14.18 1.17 -2.37
CA GLN A 63 13.41 2.33 -1.92
C GLN A 63 11.91 2.12 -2.11
N LEU A 64 11.12 2.55 -1.12
CA LEU A 64 9.67 2.67 -1.17
C LEU A 64 9.29 4.07 -0.71
N LEU A 65 8.52 4.78 -1.52
CA LEU A 65 8.01 6.11 -1.20
C LEU A 65 6.53 6.24 -1.58
N PRO A 66 5.65 6.66 -0.66
CA PRO A 66 5.90 6.89 0.76
C PRO A 66 6.01 5.55 1.54
N ARG A 67 6.57 5.60 2.76
CA ARG A 67 6.64 4.41 3.65
C ARG A 67 5.37 4.23 4.50
N GLU A 68 4.60 5.29 4.62
CA GLU A 68 3.36 5.34 5.39
C GLU A 68 2.32 6.10 4.58
N ILE A 69 1.06 5.73 4.75
CA ILE A 69 -0.07 6.38 4.09
C ILE A 69 -0.97 6.93 5.19
N THR A 70 -1.31 8.21 5.06
CA THR A 70 -2.35 8.83 5.88
C THR A 70 -3.68 8.66 5.16
N ILE A 71 -4.65 8.04 5.84
CA ILE A 71 -6.03 7.86 5.35
C ILE A 71 -7.01 8.55 6.29
N ASP A 72 -8.09 9.07 5.72
CA ASP A 72 -9.25 9.56 6.48
C ASP A 72 -10.35 8.51 6.40
N VAL A 73 -10.79 8.00 7.55
CA VAL A 73 -11.83 6.98 7.64
C VAL A 73 -13.09 7.63 8.17
N LEU A 74 -14.18 7.47 7.43
CA LEU A 74 -15.49 8.02 7.77
C LEU A 74 -16.51 6.91 7.98
N GLU A 75 -17.53 7.20 8.78
CA GLU A 75 -18.72 6.36 8.85
C GLU A 75 -19.53 6.48 7.56
N VAL A 76 -20.05 5.36 7.09
CA VAL A 76 -21.03 5.32 6.01
C VAL A 76 -22.37 5.71 6.62
N THR A 77 -22.74 6.98 6.51
CA THR A 77 -24.11 7.41 6.83
C THR A 77 -25.10 6.83 5.82
N PRO A 78 -26.18 6.16 6.26
CA PRO A 78 -27.24 5.69 5.38
C PRO A 78 -28.09 6.81 4.78
#